data_AF-A0A285NHX1-F1
#
_entry.id   AF-A0A285NHX1-F1
#
_cell.length_a   1.000
_cell.length_b   1.000
_cell.length_c   1.000
_cell.angle_alpha   90.00
_cell.angle_beta   90.00
_cell.angle_gamma   90.00
#
_symmetry.space_group_name_H-M   'P 1'
#
loop_
_entity.id
_entity.type
_entity.pdbx_description
1 polymer ?
#
loop_
_entity_poly.entity_id
_entity_poly.type
_entity_poly.pdbx_seq_one_letter_code
_entity_poly.pdbx_strand_id
1 'polypeptide(L)'
;MSGITLSAGVRENLLSLQNTASLMSQTANRLSTGKKVNSALDNPNNFFTSQGLSTRANELGNLLDNIGNATKTLEAADNGIKAITKLVESAQSTVRQAQQANSSSKGTHIQSGAGIDTTGVTGTSTKDRAEKQSLDNLGFSAGTNSNLVIT
;
A
#
# COMPACT_ATOMS: atom_id res chain seq x y z
N MET A 1 -57.88 37.78 51.45
CA MET A 1 -56.48 37.31 51.48
C MET A 1 -55.73 38.23 52.42
N SER A 2 -55.43 37.75 53.62
CA SER A 2 -54.69 38.52 54.64
C SER A 2 -53.33 38.88 54.04
N GLY A 3 -53.19 40.15 53.64
CA GLY A 3 -51.93 40.65 53.12
C GLY A 3 -50.92 40.54 54.24
N ILE A 4 -49.98 39.60 54.12
CA ILE A 4 -48.89 39.50 55.08
C ILE A 4 -48.09 40.78 54.94
N THR A 5 -48.34 41.74 55.83
CA THR A 5 -47.59 42.98 55.90
C THR A 5 -46.24 42.66 56.51
N LEU A 6 -45.35 42.04 55.71
CA LEU A 6 -43.96 41.90 56.11
C LEU A 6 -43.42 43.30 56.35
N SER A 7 -42.97 43.55 57.58
CA SER A 7 -42.17 44.72 57.91
C SER A 7 -41.04 44.85 56.89
N ALA A 8 -40.72 46.09 56.47
CA ALA A 8 -39.74 46.34 55.40
C ALA A 8 -38.41 45.57 55.62
N GLY A 9 -37.94 45.49 56.87
CA GLY A 9 -36.73 44.75 57.22
C GLY A 9 -36.85 43.22 57.10
N VAL A 10 -38.03 42.63 57.28
CA VAL A 10 -38.22 41.16 57.10
C VAL A 10 -38.22 40.81 55.61
N ARG A 11 -38.76 41.69 54.75
CA ARG A 11 -38.77 41.48 53.29
C ARG A 11 -37.37 41.59 52.70
N GLU A 12 -36.57 42.52 53.20
CA GLU A 12 -35.18 42.70 52.77
C GLU A 12 -34.31 41.50 53.17
N ASN A 13 -34.50 40.97 54.37
CA ASN A 13 -33.87 39.71 54.79
C ASN A 13 -34.32 38.53 53.92
N LEU A 14 -35.62 38.42 53.60
CA LEU A 14 -36.13 37.37 52.71
C LEU A 14 -35.63 37.51 51.28
N LEU A 15 -35.45 38.73 50.77
CA LEU A 15 -34.86 38.98 49.45
C LEU A 15 -33.39 38.54 49.43
N SER A 16 -32.65 38.86 50.50
CA SER A 16 -31.27 38.41 50.68
C SER A 16 -31.16 36.89 50.71
N LEU A 17 -32.00 36.21 51.50
CA LEU A 17 -32.04 34.74 51.57
C LEU A 17 -32.42 34.09 50.22
N GLN A 18 -33.35 34.69 49.48
CA GLN A 18 -33.72 34.22 48.14
C GLN A 18 -32.55 34.37 47.15
N ASN A 19 -31.84 35.51 47.20
CA ASN A 19 -30.64 35.72 46.39
C ASN A 19 -29.54 34.71 46.75
N THR A 20 -29.30 34.46 48.04
CA THR A 20 -28.35 33.44 48.50
C THR A 20 -28.74 32.03 48.03
N ALA A 21 -30.02 31.67 48.12
CA ALA A 21 -30.51 30.38 47.64
C ALA A 21 -30.31 30.22 46.12
N SER A 22 -30.54 31.29 45.34
CA SER A 22 -30.27 31.31 43.89
C SER A 22 -28.76 31.16 43.58
N LEU A 23 -27.89 31.88 44.28
CA LEU A 23 -26.44 31.75 44.14
C LEU A 23 -25.95 30.34 44.49
N MET A 24 -26.51 29.74 45.54
CA MET A 24 -26.18 28.38 45.96
C MET A 24 -26.59 27.37 44.88
N SER A 25 -27.80 27.50 44.32
CA SER A 25 -28.28 26.64 43.23
C SER A 25 -27.39 26.75 41.98
N GLN A 26 -26.98 27.98 41.61
CA GLN A 26 -26.06 28.19 40.48
C GLN A 26 -24.68 27.58 40.75
N THR A 27 -24.15 27.72 41.96
CA THR A 27 -22.85 27.16 42.34
C THR A 27 -22.88 25.64 42.32
N ALA A 28 -23.93 25.02 42.85
CA ALA A 28 -24.14 23.57 42.78
C ALA A 28 -24.22 23.07 41.33
N ASN A 29 -24.90 23.82 40.45
CA ASN A 29 -25.00 23.49 39.02
C ASN A 29 -23.64 23.60 38.30
N ARG A 30 -22.87 24.65 38.57
CA ARG A 30 -21.51 24.82 38.03
C ARG A 30 -20.55 23.75 38.54
N LEU A 31 -20.66 23.36 39.80
CA LEU A 31 -19.84 22.29 40.38
C LEU A 31 -20.18 20.92 39.78
N SER A 32 -21.48 20.61 39.61
CA SER A 32 -21.92 19.34 39.03
C SER A 32 -21.52 19.18 37.57
N THR A 33 -21.46 20.28 36.80
CA THR A 33 -21.14 20.24 35.37
C THR A 33 -19.68 20.55 35.07
N GLY A 34 -18.95 21.12 36.02
CA GLY A 34 -17.60 21.68 35.81
C GLY A 34 -17.57 22.88 34.85
N LYS A 35 -18.73 23.37 34.40
CA LYS A 35 -18.82 24.44 33.39
C LYS A 35 -19.17 25.76 34.08
N LYS A 36 -18.39 26.80 33.78
CA LYS A 36 -18.71 28.18 34.21
C LYS A 36 -20.01 28.71 33.58
N VAL A 37 -20.30 28.31 32.34
CA VAL A 37 -21.49 28.71 31.58
C VAL A 37 -22.21 27.43 31.17
N ASN A 38 -23.39 27.19 31.74
CA ASN A 38 -24.14 25.96 31.48
C ASN A 38 -25.35 26.18 30.55
N SER A 39 -25.75 27.43 30.30
CA SER A 39 -26.85 27.76 29.40
C SER A 39 -26.55 29.02 28.56
N ALA A 40 -27.29 29.17 27.46
CA ALA A 40 -27.24 30.37 26.62
C ALA A 40 -27.75 31.63 27.36
N LEU A 41 -28.53 31.49 28.43
CA LEU A 41 -28.99 32.60 29.26
C LEU A 41 -27.88 33.18 30.16
N ASP A 42 -26.91 32.35 30.57
CA ASP A 42 -25.76 32.81 31.38
C ASP A 42 -24.78 33.63 30.55
N ASN A 43 -24.42 33.13 29.36
CA ASN A 43 -23.55 33.84 28.41
C ASN A 43 -23.66 33.21 27.01
N PRO A 44 -24.40 33.84 26.06
CA PRO A 44 -24.61 33.26 24.73
C PRO A 44 -23.29 33.15 23.94
N ASN A 45 -22.46 34.21 23.98
CA ASN A 45 -21.02 34.24 23.66
C ASN A 45 -20.30 32.90 23.83
N ASN A 46 -20.11 32.59 25.10
CA ASN A 46 -19.25 31.49 25.53
C ASN A 46 -19.95 30.15 25.33
N PHE A 47 -21.28 30.08 25.53
CA PHE A 47 -22.03 28.84 25.37
C PHE A 47 -21.94 28.33 23.93
N PHE A 48 -22.27 29.15 22.93
CA PHE A 48 -22.24 28.71 21.52
C PHE A 48 -20.82 28.48 21.00
N THR A 49 -19.85 29.28 21.44
CA THR A 49 -18.44 29.03 21.10
C THR A 49 -17.97 27.68 21.65
N SER A 50 -18.28 27.37 22.91
CA SER A 50 -17.92 26.09 23.52
C SER A 50 -18.62 24.90 22.85
N GLN A 51 -19.88 25.07 22.42
CA GLN A 51 -20.63 24.06 21.69
C GLN A 51 -20.01 23.77 20.31
N GLY A 52 -19.60 24.81 19.59
CA GLY A 52 -18.89 24.68 18.33
C GLY A 52 -17.54 23.96 18.50
N LEU A 53 -16.77 24.33 19.53
CA LEU A 53 -15.50 23.66 19.85
C LEU A 53 -15.70 22.19 20.24
N SER A 54 -16.74 21.85 21.00
CA SER A 54 -17.07 20.47 21.35
C SER A 54 -17.43 19.64 20.12
N THR A 55 -18.18 20.21 19.18
CA THR A 55 -18.54 19.54 17.92
C THR A 55 -17.29 19.26 17.11
N ARG A 56 -16.41 20.26 16.96
CA ARG A 56 -15.14 20.11 16.25
C ARG A 56 -14.21 19.09 16.89
N ALA A 57 -14.15 19.03 18.22
CA ALA A 57 -13.35 18.02 18.92
C ALA A 57 -13.82 16.59 18.58
N ASN A 58 -15.14 16.36 18.52
CA ASN A 58 -15.69 15.07 18.11
C ASN A 58 -15.39 14.75 16.64
N GLU A 59 -15.52 15.73 15.75
CA GLU A 59 -15.13 15.58 14.33
C GLU A 59 -13.64 15.26 14.17
N LEU A 60 -12.78 15.92 14.94
CA LEU A 60 -11.33 15.63 14.95
C LEU A 60 -11.03 14.23 15.50
N GLY A 61 -11.79 13.75 16.49
CA GLY A 61 -11.71 12.36 16.96
C GLY A 61 -12.04 11.36 15.84
N ASN A 62 -13.16 11.56 15.15
CA ASN A 62 -13.54 10.74 14.01
C ASN A 62 -12.49 10.80 12.88
N LEU A 63 -11.95 11.98 12.59
CA LEU A 63 -10.90 12.15 11.59
C LEU A 63 -9.62 11.39 11.99
N LEU A 64 -9.22 11.45 13.25
CA LEU A 64 -8.05 10.74 13.77
C LEU A 64 -8.19 9.23 13.58
N ASP A 65 -9.37 8.67 13.86
CA ASP A 65 -9.63 7.24 13.66
C ASP A 65 -9.55 6.85 12.17
N ASN A 66 -10.10 7.68 11.28
CA ASN A 66 -10.00 7.48 9.84
C ASN A 66 -8.55 7.56 9.35
N ILE A 67 -7.76 8.52 9.86
CA ILE A 67 -6.33 8.62 9.57
C ILE A 67 -5.60 7.37 10.07
N GLY A 68 -5.91 6.87 11.27
CA GLY A 68 -5.34 5.64 11.81
C GLY A 68 -5.64 4.39 10.97
N ASN A 69 -6.78 4.34 10.29
CA ASN A 69 -7.10 3.28 9.33
C ASN A 69 -6.39 3.49 7.98
N ALA A 70 -6.26 4.74 7.53
CA ALA A 70 -5.55 5.09 6.31
C ALA A 70 -4.04 4.79 6.43
N THR A 71 -3.41 5.09 7.57
CA THR A 71 -2.00 4.77 7.81
C THR A 71 -1.73 3.28 7.75
N LYS A 72 -2.57 2.44 8.36
CA LYS A 72 -2.46 0.97 8.25
C LYS A 72 -2.58 0.49 6.80
N THR A 73 -3.45 1.12 6.02
CA THR A 73 -3.59 0.81 4.59
C THR A 73 -2.34 1.19 3.81
N LEU A 74 -1.75 2.36 4.10
CA LEU A 74 -0.50 2.80 3.52
C LEU A 74 0.69 1.92 3.92
N GLU A 75 0.75 1.46 5.17
CA GLU A 75 1.77 0.50 5.64
C GLU A 75 1.67 -0.84 4.89
N ALA A 76 0.46 -1.36 4.70
CA ALA A 76 0.24 -2.57 3.91
C ALA A 76 0.66 -2.37 2.44
N ALA A 77 0.33 -1.22 1.86
CA ALA A 77 0.75 -0.86 0.50
C ALA A 77 2.27 -0.72 0.38
N ASP A 78 2.96 -0.09 1.34
CA ASP A 78 4.42 0.04 1.38
C ASP A 78 5.10 -1.34 1.43
N ASN A 79 4.61 -2.24 2.28
CA ASN A 79 5.10 -3.62 2.34
C ASN A 79 4.87 -4.37 1.01
N GLY A 80 3.71 -4.18 0.39
CA GLY A 80 3.39 -4.75 -0.92
C GLY A 80 4.35 -4.24 -2.01
N ILE A 81 4.60 -2.94 -2.07
CA ILE A 81 5.53 -2.33 -3.03
C ILE A 81 6.96 -2.85 -2.80
N LYS A 82 7.42 -2.94 -1.54
CA LYS A 82 8.73 -3.52 -1.22
C LYS A 82 8.87 -4.97 -1.70
N ALA A 83 7.82 -5.78 -1.54
CA ALA A 83 7.81 -7.15 -2.04
C ALA A 83 7.91 -7.20 -3.58
N ILE A 84 7.17 -6.33 -4.27
CA ILE A 84 7.25 -6.20 -5.74
C ILE A 84 8.66 -5.77 -6.17
N THR A 85 9.26 -4.79 -5.51
CA THR A 85 10.64 -4.36 -5.82
C THR A 85 11.63 -5.51 -5.71
N LYS A 86 11.58 -6.28 -4.61
CA LYS A 86 12.42 -7.46 -4.44
C LYS A 86 12.18 -8.52 -5.51
N LEU A 87 10.93 -8.72 -5.92
CA LEU A 87 10.59 -9.63 -7.00
C LEU A 87 11.21 -9.18 -8.33
N VAL A 88 11.15 -7.87 -8.64
CA VAL A 88 11.77 -7.30 -9.85
C VAL A 88 13.29 -7.48 -9.81
N GLU A 89 13.94 -7.24 -8.67
CA GLU A 89 15.39 -7.46 -8.50
C GLU A 89 15.78 -8.92 -8.72
N SER A 90 15.02 -9.86 -8.15
CA SER A 90 15.22 -11.30 -8.35
C SER A 90 15.01 -11.73 -9.81
N ALA A 91 13.97 -11.20 -10.46
CA ALA A 91 13.70 -11.45 -11.88
C ALA A 91 14.84 -10.91 -12.76
N GLN A 92 15.35 -9.70 -12.49
CA GLN A 92 16.51 -9.15 -13.20
C GLN A 92 17.76 -10.03 -13.04
N SER A 93 18.02 -10.53 -11.83
CA SER A 93 19.12 -11.49 -11.60
C SER A 93 18.95 -12.76 -12.44
N THR A 94 17.74 -13.32 -12.46
CA THR A 94 17.41 -14.51 -13.24
C THR A 94 17.60 -14.27 -14.74
N VAL A 95 17.16 -13.11 -15.25
CA VAL A 95 17.37 -12.73 -16.66
C VAL A 95 18.84 -12.61 -16.99
N ARG A 96 19.66 -12.01 -16.11
CA ARG A 96 21.12 -11.93 -16.30
C ARG A 96 21.77 -13.31 -16.33
N GLN A 97 21.37 -14.21 -15.45
CA GLN A 97 21.84 -15.60 -15.44
C GLN A 97 21.46 -16.33 -16.73
N ALA A 98 20.21 -16.18 -17.20
CA ALA A 98 19.76 -16.76 -18.46
C ALA A 98 20.51 -16.19 -19.67
N GLN A 99 20.80 -14.89 -19.69
CA GLN A 99 21.59 -14.25 -20.75
C GLN A 99 23.02 -14.79 -20.78
N GLN A 100 23.68 -14.93 -19.62
CA GLN A 100 25.03 -15.51 -19.51
C GLN A 100 25.07 -16.98 -19.93
N ALA A 101 24.06 -17.76 -19.53
CA ALA A 101 23.92 -19.16 -19.94
C ALA A 101 23.75 -19.29 -21.46
N ASN A 102 22.95 -18.42 -22.08
CA ASN A 102 22.78 -18.39 -23.54
C ASN A 102 24.09 -17.99 -24.25
N SER A 103 24.78 -16.95 -23.78
CA SER A 103 26.11 -16.58 -24.32
C SER A 103 27.16 -17.68 -24.16
N SER A 104 27.04 -18.54 -23.15
CA SER A 104 27.92 -19.69 -22.91
C SER A 104 27.52 -20.95 -23.68
N SER A 105 26.30 -20.99 -24.24
CA SER A 105 25.89 -21.99 -25.22
C SER A 105 26.61 -21.74 -26.53
N LYS A 106 27.92 -22.04 -26.56
CA LYS A 106 28.71 -22.19 -27.77
C LYS A 106 27.93 -23.15 -28.66
N GLY A 107 27.36 -22.66 -29.76
CA GLY A 107 26.65 -23.48 -30.73
C GLY A 107 27.49 -24.72 -31.04
N THR A 108 26.85 -25.89 -31.07
CA THR A 108 27.45 -27.22 -31.26
C THR A 108 28.78 -27.14 -32.00
N HIS A 109 29.88 -27.19 -31.25
CA HIS A 109 31.21 -27.14 -31.80
C HIS A 109 31.50 -28.52 -32.37
N ILE A 110 31.31 -28.67 -33.68
CA ILE A 110 31.66 -29.90 -34.39
C ILE A 110 33.20 -29.97 -34.44
N GLN A 111 33.81 -30.59 -33.43
CA GLN A 111 35.20 -31.06 -33.51
C GLN A 111 35.16 -32.50 -34.00
N SER A 112 35.45 -32.73 -35.27
CA SER A 112 35.68 -34.08 -35.78
C SER A 112 37.19 -34.33 -35.82
N GLY A 113 37.64 -35.42 -35.21
CA GLY A 113 39.05 -35.87 -35.26
C GLY A 113 39.48 -36.39 -36.64
N ALA A 114 38.53 -36.62 -37.56
CA ALA A 114 38.75 -36.86 -38.98
C ALA A 114 37.98 -35.79 -39.78
N GLY A 115 38.59 -35.19 -40.81
CA GLY A 115 37.99 -34.07 -41.54
C GLY A 115 36.61 -34.41 -42.12
N ILE A 116 35.61 -33.56 -41.86
CA ILE A 116 34.33 -33.62 -42.56
C ILE A 116 34.52 -32.94 -43.92
N ASP A 117 34.47 -33.72 -44.99
CA ASP A 117 34.52 -33.16 -46.34
C ASP A 117 33.21 -32.41 -46.62
N THR A 118 33.31 -31.10 -46.82
CA THR A 118 32.19 -30.21 -47.14
C THR A 118 32.35 -29.57 -48.52
N THR A 119 33.25 -30.11 -49.34
CA THR A 119 33.46 -29.64 -50.71
C THR A 119 32.17 -29.78 -51.53
N GLY A 120 31.85 -28.75 -52.31
CA GLY A 120 30.64 -28.70 -53.14
C GLY A 120 29.37 -28.17 -52.46
N VAL A 121 29.32 -27.98 -51.13
CA VAL A 121 28.11 -27.51 -50.43
C VAL A 121 28.27 -26.09 -49.87
N THR A 122 27.33 -25.21 -50.23
CA THR A 122 27.32 -23.80 -49.82
C THR A 122 26.44 -23.58 -48.59
N GLY A 123 26.98 -22.89 -47.58
CA GLY A 123 26.30 -22.60 -46.32
C GLY A 123 27.11 -21.64 -45.45
N THR A 124 26.42 -20.89 -44.60
CA THR A 124 26.98 -19.81 -43.77
C THR A 124 27.82 -20.29 -42.60
N SER A 125 27.59 -21.52 -42.12
CA SER A 125 28.40 -22.19 -41.10
C SER A 125 28.84 -23.59 -41.54
N THR A 126 29.83 -24.18 -40.86
CA THR A 126 30.21 -25.60 -41.06
C THR A 126 29.07 -26.55 -40.72
N LYS A 127 28.23 -26.22 -39.73
CA LYS A 127 27.01 -26.97 -39.42
C LYS A 127 26.01 -26.94 -40.58
N ASP A 128 25.73 -25.76 -41.14
CA ASP A 128 24.80 -25.63 -42.27
C ASP A 128 25.28 -26.43 -43.49
N ARG A 129 26.60 -26.49 -43.70
CA ARG A 129 27.21 -27.27 -44.78
C ARG A 129 27.20 -28.78 -44.52
N ALA A 130 27.30 -29.21 -43.26
CA ALA A 130 27.20 -30.61 -42.88
C ALA A 130 25.76 -31.14 -42.98
N GLU A 131 24.77 -30.37 -42.52
CA GLU A 131 23.35 -30.75 -42.60
C GLU A 131 22.82 -30.79 -44.04
N LYS A 132 23.44 -30.02 -44.94
CA LYS A 132 23.09 -29.99 -46.38
C LYS A 132 23.89 -30.97 -47.24
N GLN A 133 24.73 -31.81 -46.64
CA GLN A 133 25.36 -32.90 -47.40
C GLN A 133 24.27 -33.86 -47.88
N SER A 134 24.10 -33.95 -49.20
CA SER A 134 23.27 -34.99 -49.83
C SER A 134 24.08 -36.27 -49.97
N LEU A 135 23.39 -37.42 -49.95
CA LEU A 135 23.97 -38.72 -50.30
C LEU A 135 24.62 -38.69 -51.69
N ASP A 136 24.06 -37.91 -52.63
CA ASP A 136 24.64 -37.69 -53.96
C ASP A 136 26.00 -36.97 -53.89
N ASN A 137 26.15 -35.99 -52.98
CA ASN A 137 27.41 -35.24 -52.80
C ASN A 137 28.50 -36.11 -52.14
N LEU A 138 28.08 -37.16 -51.43
CA LEU A 138 28.96 -38.20 -50.88
C LEU A 138 29.22 -39.34 -51.89
N GLY A 139 28.75 -39.20 -53.13
CA GLY A 139 28.98 -40.15 -54.23
C GLY A 139 27.99 -41.32 -54.31
N PHE A 140 26.91 -41.31 -53.52
CA PHE A 140 25.86 -42.32 -53.55
C PHE A 140 24.66 -41.84 -54.38
N SER A 141 24.75 -41.99 -55.71
CA SER A 141 23.66 -41.66 -56.63
C SER A 141 22.54 -42.71 -56.61
N ALA A 142 21.29 -42.26 -56.75
CA ALA A 142 20.11 -43.11 -56.78
C ALA A 142 20.23 -44.25 -57.81
N GLY A 143 20.10 -45.49 -57.33
CA GLY A 143 20.22 -46.71 -58.15
C GLY A 143 21.58 -47.41 -58.11
N THR A 144 22.57 -46.85 -57.40
CA THR A 144 23.85 -47.53 -57.17
C THR A 144 23.71 -48.54 -56.03
N ASN A 145 23.89 -49.84 -56.32
CA ASN A 145 23.99 -50.88 -55.28
C ASN A 145 25.37 -50.86 -54.62
N SER A 146 25.67 -49.80 -53.87
CA SER A 146 26.87 -49.73 -53.06
C SER A 146 26.70 -50.65 -51.85
N ASN A 147 27.43 -51.77 -51.84
CA ASN A 147 27.42 -52.70 -50.71
C ASN A 147 28.12 -52.03 -49.52
N LEU A 148 27.36 -51.59 -48.51
CA LEU A 148 27.93 -50.98 -47.30
C LEU A 148 28.63 -52.07 -46.49
N VAL A 149 29.95 -52.17 -46.61
CA VAL A 149 30.76 -53.06 -45.76
C VAL A 149 31.05 -52.33 -44.47
N ILE A 150 30.24 -52.59 -43.46
CA ILE A 150 30.54 -52.21 -42.07
C ILE A 150 31.47 -53.30 -41.54
N THR A 151 32.73 -52.94 -41.27
CA THR A 151 33.66 -53.81 -40.54
C THR A 151 33.54 -53.56 -39.05
#